data_AF-A0A1B8AD39-F1
#
_entry.id   AF-A0A1B8AD39-F1
#
_cell.length_a   1.000
_cell.length_b   1.000
_cell.length_c   1.000
_cell.angle_alpha   90.00
_cell.angle_beta   90.00
_cell.angle_gamma   90.00
#
_symmetry.space_group_name_H-M   'P 1'
#
loop_
_entity.id
_entity.type
_entity.pdbx_description
1 polymer ?
#
loop_
_entity_poly.entity_id
_entity_poly.type
_entity_poly.pdbx_seq_one_letter_code
_entity_poly.pdbx_strand_id
1 'polypeptide(L)'
;MYSFAASRPFLRQKIGYLSTALVTSRAMHIQSIPMWEGSSNNYAYLVVDDKSKDAVIIDPANPPEVAPILKDAIQAGKINLTAIVNTHQ
;
A
#
# COMPACT_ATOMS: atom_id res chain seq x y z
N MET A 1 -40.35 59.46 -20.71
CA MET A 1 -39.05 58.81 -20.46
C MET A 1 -39.34 57.33 -20.21
N TYR A 2 -39.06 56.46 -21.18
CA TYR A 2 -39.32 55.01 -21.06
C TYR A 2 -38.02 54.33 -20.62
N SER A 3 -38.03 53.72 -19.43
CA SER A 3 -36.89 52.94 -18.93
C SER A 3 -37.09 51.48 -19.34
N PHE A 4 -36.28 51.00 -20.29
CA PHE A 4 -36.19 49.58 -20.63
C PHE A 4 -35.30 48.89 -19.60
N ALA A 5 -35.89 48.05 -18.75
CA ALA A 5 -35.13 47.14 -17.90
C ALA A 5 -34.69 45.92 -18.72
N ALA A 6 -33.42 45.88 -19.12
CA ALA A 6 -32.83 44.72 -19.78
C ALA A 6 -32.62 43.58 -18.76
N SER A 7 -33.42 42.52 -18.86
CA SER A 7 -33.26 41.30 -18.06
C SER A 7 -32.02 40.53 -18.53
N ARG A 8 -31.03 40.39 -17.65
CA ARG A 8 -29.80 39.63 -17.94
C ARG A 8 -30.11 38.12 -17.94
N PRO A 9 -29.66 37.34 -18.93
CA PRO A 9 -29.84 35.90 -18.90
C PRO A 9 -28.97 35.32 -17.78
N PHE A 10 -29.62 34.65 -16.83
CA PHE A 10 -28.95 33.91 -15.77
C PHE A 10 -28.30 32.67 -16.41
N LEU A 11 -26.97 32.68 -16.53
CA LEU A 11 -26.22 31.56 -17.09
C LEU A 11 -26.33 30.38 -16.11
N ARG A 12 -27.19 29.41 -16.42
CA ARG A 12 -27.35 28.16 -15.67
C ARG A 12 -26.10 27.31 -15.89
N GLN A 13 -25.11 27.44 -14.99
CA GLN A 13 -23.95 26.54 -14.97
C GLN A 13 -24.46 25.11 -14.82
N LYS A 14 -24.24 24.29 -15.85
CA LYS A 14 -24.40 22.84 -15.75
C LYS A 14 -23.30 22.36 -14.79
N ILE A 15 -23.70 21.98 -13.59
CA ILE A 15 -22.85 21.25 -12.64
C ILE A 15 -22.41 19.98 -13.38
N GLY A 16 -21.17 19.98 -13.86
CA GLY A 16 -20.56 18.79 -14.43
C GLY A 16 -20.46 17.73 -13.35
N TYR A 17 -20.92 16.52 -13.65
CA TYR A 17 -20.69 15.38 -12.79
C TYR A 17 -19.18 15.18 -12.67
N LEU A 18 -18.61 15.50 -11.51
CA LEU A 18 -17.26 15.06 -11.17
C LEU A 18 -17.31 13.55 -11.15
N SER A 19 -16.78 12.91 -12.18
CA SER A 19 -16.55 11.47 -12.19
C SER A 19 -15.56 11.21 -11.06
N THR A 20 -16.05 10.69 -9.93
CA THR A 20 -15.21 10.12 -8.89
C THR A 20 -14.58 8.88 -9.49
N ALA A 21 -13.44 9.06 -10.17
CA ALA A 21 -12.56 7.95 -10.49
C ALA A 21 -12.36 7.20 -9.17
N LEU A 22 -12.95 6.00 -9.06
CA LEU A 22 -12.86 5.18 -7.87
C LEU A 22 -11.38 4.93 -7.63
N VAL A 23 -10.81 5.60 -6.63
CA VAL A 23 -9.47 5.28 -6.15
C VAL A 23 -9.58 3.86 -5.64
N THR A 24 -9.10 2.90 -6.45
CA THR A 24 -8.97 1.52 -6.00
C THR A 24 -7.91 1.51 -4.91
N SER A 25 -8.36 1.61 -3.65
CA SER A 25 -7.51 1.33 -2.51
C SER A 25 -6.97 -0.10 -2.69
N ARG A 26 -5.64 -0.25 -2.71
CA ARG A 26 -5.00 -1.57 -2.70
C ARG A 26 -4.79 -1.97 -1.25
N ALA A 27 -5.21 -3.19 -0.91
CA ALA A 27 -4.93 -3.76 0.39
C ALA A 27 -3.46 -4.20 0.46
N MET A 28 -2.81 -3.92 1.58
CA MET A 28 -1.52 -4.50 1.94
C MET A 28 -1.67 -5.28 3.24
N HIS A 29 -0.97 -6.40 3.32
CA HIS A 29 -0.94 -7.26 4.50
C HIS A 29 0.44 -7.24 5.13
N ILE A 30 0.48 -7.21 6.46
CA ILE A 30 1.71 -7.23 7.24
C ILE A 30 1.71 -8.51 8.07
N GLN A 31 2.77 -9.30 7.94
CA GLN A 31 3.06 -10.43 8.81
C GLN A 31 4.32 -10.13 9.61
N SER A 32 4.18 -10.16 10.93
CA SER A 32 5.31 -10.10 11.85
C SER A 32 5.96 -11.48 11.97
N ILE A 33 7.29 -11.50 11.86
CA ILE A 33 8.13 -12.69 12.03
C ILE A 33 9.01 -12.41 13.24
N PRO A 34 8.77 -13.06 14.40
CA PRO A 34 9.64 -12.89 15.56
C PRO A 34 11.04 -13.40 15.21
N MET A 35 12.05 -12.65 15.65
CA MET A 35 13.45 -13.05 15.54
C MET A 35 14.13 -12.95 16.89
N TRP A 36 14.78 -14.04 17.30
CA TRP A 36 15.51 -14.09 18.56
C TRP A 36 17.01 -14.15 18.29
N GLU A 37 17.71 -13.06 18.60
CA GLU A 37 19.17 -13.03 18.62
C GLU A 37 19.65 -12.46 19.96
N GLY A 38 20.37 -13.28 20.73
CA GLY A 38 20.86 -12.89 22.06
C GLY A 38 19.72 -12.61 23.05
N SER A 39 19.69 -11.39 23.61
CA SER A 39 18.69 -10.93 24.59
C SER A 39 17.60 -10.03 24.00
N SER A 40 17.56 -9.86 22.67
CA SER A 40 16.61 -8.96 22.01
C SER A 40 15.34 -9.68 21.53
N ASN A 41 14.26 -8.90 21.44
CA ASN A 41 12.94 -9.34 20.99
C ASN A 41 12.60 -8.62 19.68
N ASN A 42 13.39 -8.87 18.63
CA ASN A 42 13.27 -8.17 17.35
C ASN A 42 12.19 -8.82 16.48
N TYR A 43 11.70 -8.06 15.50
CA TYR A 43 10.72 -8.56 14.52
C TYR A 43 11.12 -8.12 13.13
N ALA A 44 11.03 -9.07 12.20
CA ALA A 44 10.99 -8.76 10.78
C ALA A 44 9.52 -8.61 10.33
N TYR A 45 9.29 -7.82 9.29
CA TYR A 45 7.95 -7.62 8.74
C TYR A 45 7.91 -7.99 7.26
N LEU A 46 7.13 -9.02 6.94
CA LEU A 46 6.79 -9.33 5.55
C LEU A 46 5.57 -8.50 5.17
N VAL A 47 5.75 -7.53 4.29
CA VAL A 47 4.69 -6.66 3.77
C VAL A 47 4.36 -7.11 2.35
N VAL A 48 3.08 -7.36 2.07
CA VAL A 48 2.63 -7.93 0.79
C VAL A 48 1.50 -7.09 0.21
N ASP A 49 1.63 -6.65 -1.04
CA ASP A 49 0.50 -6.11 -1.82
C ASP A 49 -0.47 -7.24 -2.19
N ASP A 50 -1.74 -7.11 -1.83
CA ASP A 50 -2.68 -8.21 -2.01
C ASP A 50 -2.94 -8.55 -3.49
N LYS A 51 -2.89 -7.55 -4.38
CA LYS A 51 -3.24 -7.74 -5.79
C LYS A 51 -2.07 -8.30 -6.60
N SER A 52 -0.89 -7.71 -6.51
CA SER A 52 0.28 -8.16 -7.28
C SER A 52 1.04 -9.30 -6.61
N LYS A 53 0.83 -9.48 -5.29
CA LYS A 53 1.64 -10.35 -4.43
C LYS A 53 3.09 -9.92 -4.32
N ASP A 54 3.45 -8.72 -4.79
CA ASP A 54 4.77 -8.16 -4.56
C ASP A 54 4.97 -7.95 -3.06
N ALA A 55 6.13 -8.37 -2.58
CA ALA A 55 6.43 -8.40 -1.17
C ALA A 55 7.79 -7.80 -0.86
N VAL A 56 7.89 -7.18 0.30
CA VAL A 56 9.12 -6.64 0.86
C VAL A 56 9.31 -7.24 2.25
N ILE A 57 10.54 -7.66 2.55
CA ILE A 57 10.93 -8.05 3.91
C ILE A 57 11.68 -6.90 4.58
N ILE A 58 11.20 -6.48 5.74
CA ILE A 58 11.77 -5.40 6.53
C ILE A 58 12.54 -5.98 7.71
N ASP A 59 13.77 -5.49 7.92
CA ASP A 59 14.70 -5.80 9.01
C ASP A 59 14.91 -7.31 9.29
N PRO A 60 15.27 -8.15 8.30
CA PRO A 60 15.56 -9.57 8.54
C PRO A 60 16.92 -9.78 9.22
N ALA A 61 17.06 -9.33 10.46
CA ALA A 61 18.34 -9.34 11.21
C ALA A 61 18.85 -10.76 11.55
N ASN A 62 17.97 -11.77 11.66
CA ASN A 62 18.34 -13.16 11.91
C ASN A 62 17.90 -14.08 10.74
N PRO A 63 18.73 -14.23 9.67
CA PRO A 63 18.37 -14.99 8.48
C PRO A 63 17.95 -16.45 8.72
N PRO A 64 18.56 -17.23 9.64
CA PRO A 64 18.12 -18.60 9.96
C PRO A 64 16.63 -18.74 10.31
N GLU A 65 16.03 -17.73 10.95
CA GLU A 65 14.62 -17.77 11.34
C GLU A 65 13.69 -17.21 10.25
N VAL A 66 14.17 -16.21 9.49
CA VAL A 66 13.35 -15.54 8.47
C VAL A 66 13.39 -16.26 7.10
N ALA A 67 14.57 -16.72 6.68
CA ALA A 67 14.77 -17.27 5.34
C ALA A 67 13.91 -18.51 5.02
N PRO A 68 13.70 -19.47 5.94
CA PRO A 68 12.79 -20.59 5.69
C PRO A 68 11.34 -20.14 5.42
N ILE A 69 10.84 -19.16 6.18
CA ILE A 69 9.49 -18.62 6.03
C ILE A 69 9.32 -17.96 4.65
N LEU A 70 10.31 -17.15 4.24
CA LEU A 70 10.29 -16.53 2.92
C LEU A 70 10.37 -17.57 1.80
N LYS A 71 11.24 -18.58 1.94
CA LYS A 71 11.39 -19.66 0.96
C LYS A 71 10.07 -20.41 0.77
N ASP A 72 9.42 -20.80 1.85
CA ASP A 72 8.14 -21.52 1.79
C ASP A 72 7.04 -20.65 1.15
N ALA A 73 6.99 -19.34 1.48
CA ALA A 73 6.03 -18.42 0.89
C ALA A 73 6.24 -18.20 -0.62
N ILE A 74 7.50 -18.11 -1.05
CA ILE A 74 7.88 -18.01 -2.47
C ILE A 74 7.53 -19.29 -3.21
N GLN A 75 7.90 -20.45 -2.67
CA GLN A 75 7.64 -21.76 -3.29
C GLN A 75 6.14 -22.07 -3.39
N ALA A 76 5.35 -21.63 -2.40
CA ALA A 76 3.90 -21.73 -2.42
C ALA A 76 3.22 -20.71 -3.37
N GLY A 77 3.99 -19.84 -4.04
CA GLY A 77 3.46 -18.80 -4.93
C GLY A 77 2.63 -17.73 -4.20
N LYS A 78 2.80 -17.59 -2.87
CA LYS A 78 2.05 -16.62 -2.06
C LYS A 78 2.58 -15.19 -2.19
N ILE A 79 3.86 -15.06 -2.50
CA ILE A 79 4.56 -13.78 -2.63
C ILE A 79 5.54 -13.78 -3.81
N ASN A 80 5.78 -12.60 -4.35
CA ASN A 80 6.91 -12.25 -5.21
C ASN A 80 7.84 -11.32 -4.41
N LEU A 81 8.92 -11.84 -3.83
CA LEU A 81 9.82 -11.02 -3.01
C LEU A 81 10.64 -10.08 -3.91
N THR A 82 10.42 -8.77 -3.77
CA THR A 82 11.01 -7.74 -4.65
C THR A 82 12.14 -6.97 -3.97
N ALA A 83 12.12 -6.85 -2.64
CA ALA A 83 13.13 -6.08 -1.92
C ALA A 83 13.35 -6.55 -0.48
N ILE A 84 14.53 -6.20 0.04
CA ILE A 84 14.89 -6.24 1.45
C ILE A 84 15.08 -4.79 1.89
N VAL A 85 14.45 -4.40 3.00
CA VAL A 85 14.55 -3.05 3.55
C VAL A 85 15.10 -3.14 4.97
N ASN A 86 16.20 -2.43 5.23
CA ASN A 86 16.73 -2.26 6.58
C ASN A 86 16.41 -0.85 7.07
N THR A 87 15.99 -0.70 8.32
CA THR A 87 15.62 0.58 8.94
C THR A 87 16.83 1.38 9.41
N HIS A 88 17.92 0.70 9.76
CA HIS A 88 19.16 1.28 10.24
C HIS A 88 20.38 0.49 9.74
N GLN A 89 21.57 1.05 9.95
CA GLN A 89 22.88 0.45 9.60
C GLN A 89 23.58 -0.10 10.83
#